data_AF-B2JFU0-F1
#
_entry.id   AF-B2JFU0-F1
#
_cell.length_a   1.000
_cell.length_b   1.000
_cell.length_c   1.000
_cell.angle_alpha   90.00
_cell.angle_beta   90.00
_cell.angle_gamma   90.00
#
_symmetry.space_group_name_H-M   'P 1'
#
loop_
_entity.id
_entity.type
_entity.pdbx_description
1 polymer ?
#
loop_
_entity_poly.entity_id
_entity_poly.type
_entity_poly.pdbx_seq_one_letter_code
_entity_poly.pdbx_strand_id
1 'polypeptide(L)'
;MNTTNLLSKIDQALTGIELNSSGASANIESIHRQLTWCRAQLTGQPSEHKQGPLTMGLIATREFDMWGDNPELASLINEIQRAFG
;
A
#
# COMPACT_ATOMS: atom_id res chain seq x y z
N MET A 1 5.50 -0.94 16.01
CA MET A 1 4.97 -2.10 15.29
C MET A 1 6.09 -3.11 15.13
N ASN A 2 5.87 -4.42 15.38
CA ASN A 2 6.91 -5.43 15.10
C ASN A 2 6.84 -5.85 13.62
N THR A 3 7.95 -6.36 13.08
CA THR A 3 8.08 -6.70 11.64
C THR A 3 6.99 -7.64 11.14
N THR A 4 6.63 -8.65 11.94
CA THR A 4 5.58 -9.62 11.60
C THR A 4 4.21 -8.97 11.46
N ASN A 5 3.85 -8.06 12.37
CA ASN A 5 2.58 -7.34 12.29
C ASN A 5 2.54 -6.39 11.08
N LEU A 6 3.65 -5.71 10.76
CA LEU A 6 3.72 -4.85 9.59
C LEU A 6 3.64 -5.65 8.27
N LEU A 7 4.30 -6.80 8.18
CA LEU A 7 4.20 -7.67 7.02
C LEU A 7 2.75 -8.14 6.80
N SER A 8 2.07 -8.57 7.86
CA SER A 8 0.66 -8.99 7.78
C SER A 8 -0.24 -7.85 7.30
N LYS A 9 0.01 -6.60 7.73
CA LYS A 9 -0.73 -5.42 7.25
C LYS A 9 -0.50 -5.16 5.77
N ILE A 10 0.73 -5.30 5.29
CA ILE A 10 1.07 -5.14 3.88
C ILE A 10 0.37 -6.20 3.04
N ASP A 11 0.40 -7.47 3.46
CA ASP A 11 -0.28 -8.55 2.75
C ASP A 11 -1.80 -8.30 2.70
N GLN A 12 -2.40 -7.85 3.81
CA GLN A 12 -3.81 -7.46 3.85
C GLN A 12 -4.13 -6.30 2.89
N ALA A 13 -3.29 -5.26 2.86
CA ALA A 13 -3.47 -4.12 1.97
C ALA A 13 -3.37 -4.54 0.49
N LEU A 14 -2.43 -5.42 0.14
CA LEU A 14 -2.28 -5.95 -1.23
C LEU A 14 -3.55 -6.69 -1.68
N THR A 15 -4.07 -7.60 -0.85
CA THR A 15 -5.35 -8.26 -1.16
C THR A 15 -6.50 -7.26 -1.30
N GLY A 16 -6.55 -6.24 -0.45
CA GLY A 16 -7.54 -5.16 -0.54
C GLY A 16 -7.46 -4.41 -1.87
N ILE A 17 -6.25 -4.09 -2.34
CA ILE A 17 -6.02 -3.44 -3.63
C ILE A 17 -6.46 -4.34 -4.80
N GLU A 18 -6.10 -5.61 -4.79
CA GLU A 18 -6.44 -6.56 -5.86
C GLU A 18 -7.96 -6.72 -6.04
N LEU A 19 -8.70 -6.78 -4.93
CA LEU A 19 -10.17 -6.86 -4.95
C LEU A 19 -10.82 -5.59 -5.53
N ASN A 20 -10.16 -4.44 -5.41
CA ASN A 20 -10.64 -3.14 -5.91
C ASN A 20 -10.06 -2.79 -7.30
N SER A 21 -9.32 -3.69 -7.95
CA SER A 21 -8.58 -3.41 -9.19
C SER A 21 -9.38 -3.56 -10.49
N SER A 22 -10.72 -3.67 -10.44
CA SER A 22 -11.53 -3.70 -11.68
C SER A 22 -11.45 -2.34 -12.40
N GLY A 23 -10.70 -2.30 -13.50
CA GLY A 23 -10.41 -1.06 -14.25
C GLY A 23 -9.29 -0.21 -13.64
N ALA A 24 -8.31 -0.85 -12.99
CA ALA A 24 -7.24 -0.21 -12.20
C ALA A 24 -6.68 1.07 -12.84
N SER A 25 -6.87 2.18 -12.14
CA SER A 25 -6.27 3.46 -12.49
C SER A 25 -4.77 3.43 -12.19
N ALA A 26 -4.00 4.31 -12.83
CA ALA A 26 -2.57 4.47 -12.56
C ALA A 26 -2.26 4.71 -11.07
N ASN A 27 -3.24 5.24 -10.31
CA ASN A 27 -3.15 5.43 -8.87
C ASN A 27 -3.16 4.10 -8.10
N ILE A 28 -4.09 3.19 -8.43
CA ILE A 28 -4.18 1.86 -7.81
C ILE A 28 -2.91 1.05 -8.13
N GLU A 29 -2.43 1.08 -9.38
CA GLU A 29 -1.18 0.42 -9.77
C GLU A 29 0.04 0.98 -9.00
N SER A 30 0.08 2.30 -8.81
CA SER A 30 1.14 2.96 -8.03
C SER A 30 1.14 2.52 -6.56
N ILE A 31 -0.04 2.42 -5.93
CA ILE A 31 -0.17 1.91 -4.56
C ILE A 31 0.32 0.45 -4.50
N HIS A 32 -0.14 -0.40 -5.42
CA HIS A 32 0.26 -1.81 -5.47
C HIS A 32 1.78 -1.98 -5.56
N ARG A 33 2.43 -1.22 -6.45
CA ARG A 33 3.90 -1.23 -6.60
C ARG A 33 4.61 -0.80 -5.32
N GLN A 34 4.13 0.26 -4.66
CA GLN A 34 4.72 0.76 -3.41
C GLN A 34 4.56 -0.25 -2.25
N LEU A 35 3.41 -0.90 -2.13
CA LEU A 35 3.17 -1.96 -1.15
C LEU A 35 4.07 -3.18 -1.40
N THR A 36 4.21 -3.59 -2.66
CA THR A 36 5.11 -4.67 -3.07
C THR A 36 6.57 -4.36 -2.70
N TRP A 37 7.00 -3.11 -2.91
CA TRP A 37 8.32 -2.66 -2.47
C TRP A 37 8.48 -2.76 -0.95
N CYS A 38 7.50 -2.25 -0.18
CA CYS A 38 7.50 -2.33 1.29
C CYS A 38 7.63 -3.79 1.78
N ARG A 39 6.87 -4.70 1.16
CA ARG A 39 6.91 -6.13 1.46
C ARG A 39 8.30 -6.73 1.25
N ALA A 40 8.94 -6.38 0.14
CA ALA A 40 10.27 -6.87 -0.20
C ALA A 40 11.34 -6.40 0.79
N GLN A 41 11.25 -5.14 1.27
CA GLN A 41 12.16 -4.62 2.29
C GLN A 41 12.10 -5.41 3.61
N LEU A 42 10.92 -5.89 4.01
CA LEU A 42 10.77 -6.66 5.25
C LEU A 42 11.17 -8.13 5.11
N THR A 43 11.04 -8.68 3.90
CA THR A 43 11.28 -10.11 3.62
C THR A 43 12.68 -10.37 3.04
N GLY A 44 13.46 -9.33 2.75
CA GLY A 44 14.77 -9.44 2.12
C GLY A 44 14.71 -9.91 0.66
N GLN A 45 13.52 -9.84 0.03
CA GLN A 45 13.35 -10.23 -1.37
C GLN A 45 13.86 -9.12 -2.31
N PRO A 46 14.32 -9.49 -3.52
CA PRO A 46 14.61 -8.51 -4.54
C PRO A 46 13.38 -7.64 -4.84
N SER A 47 13.58 -6.34 -4.98
CA SER A 47 12.56 -5.40 -5.44
C SER A 47 13.18 -4.36 -6.35
N GLU A 48 12.31 -3.67 -7.10
CA GLU A 48 12.71 -2.49 -7.86
C GLU A 48 13.35 -1.43 -6.94
N HIS A 49 14.18 -0.58 -7.54
CA HIS A 49 14.72 0.58 -6.82
C HIS A 49 13.57 1.48 -6.35
N LYS A 50 13.71 2.03 -5.14
CA LYS A 50 12.73 2.95 -4.58
C LYS A 50 12.56 4.16 -5.50
N GLN A 51 11.37 4.33 -6.08
CA GLN A 51 11.05 5.38 -7.07
C GLN A 51 10.75 6.75 -6.42
N GLY A 52 11.48 7.11 -5.36
CA GLY A 52 11.26 8.32 -4.56
C GLY A 52 10.46 8.10 -3.26
N PRO A 53 9.95 9.17 -2.62
CA PRO A 53 9.15 9.06 -1.40
C PRO A 53 7.89 8.23 -1.61
N LEU A 54 7.42 7.57 -0.55
CA LEU A 54 6.15 6.86 -0.59
C LEU A 54 5.01 7.88 -0.58
N THR A 55 4.07 7.72 -1.50
CA THR A 55 2.90 8.58 -1.68
C THR A 55 1.59 7.81 -1.57
N MET A 56 1.66 6.48 -1.42
CA MET A 56 0.52 5.58 -1.39
C MET A 56 -0.55 5.96 -0.36
N GLY A 57 -0.19 6.54 0.79
CA GLY A 57 -1.16 7.00 1.79
C GLY A 57 -2.05 8.13 1.28
N LEU A 58 -1.45 9.14 0.61
CA LEU A 58 -2.21 10.25 0.02
C LEU A 58 -3.10 9.76 -1.13
N ILE A 59 -2.57 8.87 -1.96
CA ILE A 59 -3.34 8.29 -3.07
C ILE A 59 -4.50 7.47 -2.50
N ALA A 60 -4.25 6.61 -1.51
CA ALA A 60 -5.25 5.75 -0.91
C ALA A 60 -6.38 6.54 -0.23
N THR A 61 -6.08 7.66 0.44
CA THR A 61 -7.11 8.55 0.98
C THR A 61 -8.01 9.11 -0.12
N ARG A 62 -7.47 9.47 -1.28
CA ARG A 62 -8.31 9.98 -2.38
C ARG A 62 -9.17 8.86 -2.98
N GLU A 63 -8.54 7.73 -3.31
CA GLU A 63 -9.19 6.65 -4.06
C GLU A 63 -10.17 5.84 -3.21
N PHE A 64 -9.87 5.55 -1.94
CA PHE A 64 -10.65 4.62 -1.13
C PHE A 64 -11.47 5.28 -0.03
N ASP A 65 -11.11 6.48 0.43
CA ASP A 65 -11.85 7.20 1.49
C ASP A 65 -12.70 8.34 0.90
N MET A 66 -12.09 9.26 0.16
CA MET A 66 -12.81 10.44 -0.36
C MET A 66 -13.75 10.12 -1.53
N TRP A 67 -13.30 9.29 -2.48
CA TRP A 67 -14.06 8.94 -3.69
C TRP A 67 -14.57 7.49 -3.68
N GLY A 68 -13.94 6.64 -2.87
CA GLY A 68 -14.34 5.25 -2.66
C GLY A 68 -15.19 5.08 -1.41
N ASP A 69 -15.39 3.83 -1.02
CA ASP A 69 -16.21 3.40 0.12
C ASP A 69 -15.45 2.49 1.10
N ASN A 70 -14.11 2.51 1.05
CA ASN A 70 -13.23 1.69 1.87
C ASN A 70 -12.19 2.53 2.65
N PRO A 71 -12.64 3.37 3.60
CA PRO A 71 -11.76 4.20 4.41
C PRO A 71 -10.82 3.38 5.30
N GLU A 72 -11.19 2.15 5.66
CA GLU A 72 -10.33 1.24 6.42
C GLU A 72 -9.09 0.84 5.61
N LEU A 73 -9.23 0.55 4.31
CA LEU A 73 -8.10 0.28 3.43
C LEU A 73 -7.21 1.51 3.28
N ALA A 74 -7.79 2.71 3.14
CA ALA A 74 -7.03 3.96 3.12
C ALA A 74 -6.21 4.16 4.40
N SER A 75 -6.83 3.93 5.56
CA SER A 75 -6.20 4.05 6.87
C SER A 75 -5.05 3.04 7.04
N LEU A 76 -5.27 1.78 6.62
CA LEU A 76 -4.26 0.72 6.64
C LEU A 76 -3.03 1.10 5.82
N ILE A 77 -3.23 1.59 4.58
CA ILE A 77 -2.13 2.00 3.70
C ILE A 77 -1.36 3.20 4.28
N ASN A 78 -2.07 4.15 4.89
CA ASN A 78 -1.45 5.28 5.59
C ASN A 78 -0.59 4.82 6.78
N GLU A 79 -1.08 3.86 7.56
CA GLU A 79 -0.31 3.30 8.66
C GLU A 79 0.96 2.60 8.19
N ILE A 80 0.87 1.80 7.12
CA ILE A 80 2.03 1.17 6.49
C ILE A 80 3.03 2.22 6.05
N GLN A 81 2.60 3.27 5.33
CA GLN A 81 3.51 4.31 4.85
C GLN A 81 4.30 4.96 6.00
N ARG A 82 3.61 5.32 7.11
CA ARG A 82 4.25 5.92 8.29
C ARG A 82 5.32 5.02 8.91
N ALA A 83 5.21 3.71 8.75
CA ALA A 83 6.22 2.77 9.22
C ALA A 83 7.50 2.75 8.35
N PHE A 84 7.45 3.27 7.13
CA PHE A 84 8.56 3.33 6.17
C PHE A 84 9.14 4.73 5.93
N GLY A 85 8.56 5.78 6.55
CA GLY A 85 8.99 7.17 6.42
C GLY A 85 8.12 7.97 5.47
#